data_AF-A0A645HJM9-F1
#
_entry.id   AF-A0A645HJM9-F1
#
_cell.length_a   1.000
_cell.length_b   1.000
_cell.length_c   1.000
_cell.angle_alpha   90.00
_cell.angle_beta   90.00
_cell.angle_gamma   90.00
#
_symmetry.space_group_name_H-M   'P 1'
#
loop_
_entity.id
_entity.type
_entity.pdbx_description
1 polymer ?
#
loop_
_entity_poly.entity_id
_entity_poly.type
_entity_poly.pdbx_seq_one_letter_code
_entity_poly.pdbx_strand_id
1 'polypeptide(L)'
;MSKRKNESANSLDPVVANLLSGMEQRQQEAQLPRKERERLVKERNKIKARREQRATYDLPPVIREAIMRLAESQKIPASQLATLALARFLNEYENGIIDLGEFKQPSRSPRYDWNLVFPESLVPKTKTRKNSGDSSK
;
A
#
# COMPACT_ATOMS: atom_id res chain seq x y z
N MET A 1 -26.66 26.25 -43.29
CA MET A 1 -25.43 26.99 -42.92
C MET A 1 -24.92 26.43 -41.60
N SER A 2 -23.77 25.75 -41.65
CA SER A 2 -23.11 25.06 -40.54
C SER A 2 -22.58 25.99 -39.45
N LYS A 3 -22.57 25.53 -38.18
CA LYS A 3 -21.35 25.47 -37.34
C LYS A 3 -21.60 24.83 -35.96
N ARG A 4 -20.73 23.84 -35.67
CA ARG A 4 -20.05 23.51 -34.40
C ARG A 4 -20.84 22.83 -33.27
N LYS A 5 -20.46 21.58 -32.99
CA LYS A 5 -19.82 21.23 -31.71
C LYS A 5 -19.00 19.94 -31.83
N ASN A 6 -17.68 20.11 -31.92
CA ASN A 6 -16.72 19.06 -31.63
C ASN A 6 -16.70 18.88 -30.10
N GLU A 7 -17.47 17.94 -29.56
CA GLU A 7 -17.44 17.59 -28.12
C GLU A 7 -17.39 16.08 -27.93
N SER A 8 -16.40 15.42 -28.53
CA SER A 8 -16.06 14.03 -28.19
C SER A 8 -14.55 13.80 -28.25
N ALA A 9 -13.77 14.78 -27.78
CA ALA A 9 -12.38 14.55 -27.45
C ALA A 9 -12.30 14.15 -25.97
N ASN A 10 -11.60 13.05 -25.69
CA ASN A 10 -11.02 12.72 -24.38
C ASN A 10 -11.79 11.85 -23.36
N SER A 11 -12.53 10.84 -23.79
CA SER A 11 -12.78 9.66 -22.93
C SER A 11 -11.99 8.46 -23.44
N LEU A 12 -10.66 8.52 -23.32
CA LEU A 12 -9.83 7.33 -23.53
C LEU A 12 -10.12 6.34 -22.38
N ASP A 13 -10.44 5.09 -22.73
CA ASP A 13 -10.56 3.98 -21.79
C ASP A 13 -9.29 3.90 -20.91
N PRO A 14 -9.39 3.83 -19.57
CA PRO A 14 -8.24 3.78 -18.67
C PRO A 14 -7.23 2.66 -18.99
N VAL A 15 -7.68 1.57 -19.61
CA VAL A 15 -6.78 0.48 -20.05
C VAL A 15 -5.93 0.91 -21.24
N VAL A 16 -6.55 1.58 -22.21
CA VAL A 16 -5.88 2.10 -23.42
C VAL A 16 -4.95 3.26 -23.05
N ALA A 17 -5.37 4.14 -22.13
CA ALA A 17 -4.54 5.23 -21.63
C ALA A 17 -3.26 4.71 -20.95
N ASN A 18 -3.36 3.67 -20.12
CA ASN A 18 -2.19 3.04 -19.48
C ASN A 18 -1.26 2.34 -20.49
N LEU A 19 -1.82 1.74 -21.54
CA LEU A 19 -1.03 1.11 -22.60
C LEU A 19 -0.24 2.16 -23.40
N LEU A 20 -0.90 3.26 -23.79
CA LEU A 20 -0.30 4.38 -24.51
C LEU A 20 0.80 5.05 -23.68
N SER A 21 0.55 5.35 -22.40
CA SER A 21 1.56 5.95 -21.52
C SER A 21 2.78 5.04 -21.34
N GLY A 22 2.57 3.72 -21.28
CA GLY A 22 3.66 2.74 -21.21
C GLY A 22 4.45 2.58 -22.51
N MET A 23 3.87 2.96 -23.65
CA MET A 23 4.55 2.98 -24.96
C MET A 23 5.35 4.27 -25.14
N GLU A 24 4.78 5.42 -24.78
CA GLU A 24 5.45 6.72 -24.84
C GLU A 24 6.68 6.79 -23.92
N GLN A 25 6.58 6.29 -22.69
CA GLN A 25 7.73 6.19 -21.79
C GLN A 25 8.88 5.36 -22.38
N ARG A 26 8.57 4.23 -23.03
CA ARG A 26 9.60 3.38 -23.67
C ARG A 26 10.26 4.07 -24.86
N GLN A 27 9.51 4.85 -25.63
CA GLN A 27 10.06 5.63 -26.74
C GLN A 27 10.95 6.78 -26.25
N GLN A 28 10.53 7.49 -25.19
CA GLN A 28 11.33 8.57 -24.58
C GLN A 28 12.62 8.02 -23.97
N GLU A 29 12.55 6.89 -23.23
CA GLU A 29 13.73 6.22 -22.68
C GLU A 29 14.71 5.74 -23.77
N ALA A 30 14.21 5.33 -24.95
CA ALA A 30 15.05 4.91 -26.07
C ALA A 30 15.86 6.06 -26.69
N GLN A 31 15.36 7.29 -26.58
CA GLN A 31 16.03 8.50 -27.08
C GLN A 31 17.10 9.03 -26.10
N LEU A 32 17.13 8.58 -24.84
CA LEU A 32 18.12 9.02 -23.87
C LEU A 32 19.54 8.54 -24.22
N PRO A 33 20.60 9.24 -23.80
CA PRO A 33 21.98 8.77 -23.89
C PRO A 33 22.17 7.39 -23.21
N ARG A 34 23.05 6.54 -23.78
CA ARG A 34 23.29 5.16 -23.28
C ARG A 34 23.51 5.06 -21.76
N LYS A 35 24.25 6.01 -21.19
CA LYS A 35 24.58 6.07 -19.76
C LYS A 35 23.36 6.30 -18.86
N GLU A 36 22.38 7.08 -19.33
CA GLU A 36 21.13 7.34 -18.59
C GLU A 36 20.15 6.18 -18.70
N ARG A 37 20.09 5.55 -19.89
CA ARG A 37 19.35 4.29 -20.09
C ARG A 37 19.83 3.20 -19.13
N GLU A 38 21.14 3.01 -19.00
CA GLU A 38 21.72 2.03 -18.08
C GLU A 38 21.37 2.30 -16.60
N ARG A 39 21.34 3.57 -16.18
CA ARG A 39 20.91 3.94 -14.82
C ARG A 39 19.45 3.58 -14.57
N LEU A 40 18.55 3.93 -15.49
CA LEU A 40 17.12 3.61 -15.39
C LEU A 40 16.86 2.09 -15.38
N VAL A 41 17.58 1.33 -16.21
CA VAL A 41 17.50 -0.15 -16.20
C VAL A 41 17.99 -0.72 -14.87
N LYS A 42 19.10 -0.22 -14.32
CA LYS A 42 19.59 -0.63 -13.00
C LYS A 42 18.59 -0.30 -11.89
N GLU A 43 18.00 0.88 -11.90
CA GLU A 43 16.96 1.25 -10.93
C GLU A 43 15.72 0.35 -11.06
N ARG A 44 15.24 0.10 -12.28
CA ARG A 44 14.12 -0.83 -12.53
C ARG A 44 14.44 -2.24 -12.06
N ASN A 45 15.63 -2.75 -12.33
CA ASN A 45 16.05 -4.08 -11.88
C ASN A 45 16.16 -4.14 -10.35
N LYS A 46 16.65 -3.08 -9.71
CA LYS A 46 16.67 -2.96 -8.24
C LYS A 46 15.25 -2.93 -7.66
N ILE A 47 14.30 -2.25 -8.31
CA ILE A 47 12.89 -2.23 -7.92
C ILE A 47 12.25 -3.61 -8.12
N LYS A 48 12.54 -4.31 -9.23
CA LYS A 48 12.07 -5.67 -9.49
C LYS A 48 12.61 -6.68 -8.48
N ALA A 49 13.92 -6.68 -8.21
CA ALA A 49 14.54 -7.53 -7.20
C ALA A 49 13.94 -7.30 -5.80
N ARG A 50 13.64 -6.04 -5.46
CA ARG A 50 12.93 -5.70 -4.22
C ARG A 50 11.51 -6.27 -4.18
N ARG A 51 10.84 -6.52 -5.31
CA ARG A 51 9.45 -7.05 -5.33
C ARG A 51 9.38 -8.50 -4.86
N GLU A 52 10.35 -9.33 -5.24
CA GLU A 52 10.41 -10.73 -4.81
C GLU A 52 10.58 -10.87 -3.29
N GLN A 53 11.21 -9.88 -2.65
CA GLN A 53 11.44 -9.82 -1.21
C GLN A 53 10.30 -9.11 -0.44
N ARG A 54 9.22 -8.67 -1.11
CA ARG A 54 8.11 -7.99 -0.43
C ARG A 54 7.20 -9.00 0.26
N ALA A 55 7.09 -8.87 1.58
CA ALA A 55 5.92 -9.34 2.29
C ALA A 55 4.78 -8.32 2.17
N THR A 56 3.57 -8.80 1.89
CA THR A 56 2.35 -7.98 1.92
C THR A 56 1.52 -8.44 3.12
N TYR A 57 1.15 -7.48 3.97
CA TYR A 57 0.34 -7.72 5.15
C TYR A 57 -0.94 -6.90 5.06
N ASP A 58 -2.05 -7.50 5.49
CA ASP A 58 -3.30 -6.78 5.66
C ASP A 58 -3.22 -5.97 6.96
N LEU A 59 -3.24 -4.64 6.81
CA LEU A 59 -3.21 -3.71 7.94
C LEU A 59 -4.57 -3.02 8.11
N PRO A 60 -5.05 -2.84 9.35
CA PRO A 60 -6.17 -1.96 9.62
C PRO A 60 -5.94 -0.57 9.01
N PRO A 61 -6.95 0.05 8.37
CA PRO A 61 -6.80 1.35 7.71
C PRO A 61 -6.20 2.43 8.62
N VAL A 62 -6.61 2.45 9.88
CA VAL A 62 -6.13 3.40 10.91
C VAL A 62 -4.61 3.31 11.10
N ILE A 63 -4.06 2.09 11.17
CA ILE A 63 -2.61 1.88 11.33
C ILE A 63 -1.89 2.27 10.06
N ARG A 64 -2.40 1.85 8.90
CA ARG A 64 -1.81 2.18 7.59
C ARG A 64 -1.70 3.70 7.41
N GLU A 65 -2.77 4.44 7.67
CA GLU A 65 -2.80 5.89 7.57
C GLU A 65 -1.85 6.57 8.57
N ALA A 66 -1.78 6.06 9.81
CA ALA A 66 -0.86 6.58 10.82
C ALA A 66 0.61 6.42 10.38
N ILE A 67 0.99 5.24 9.86
CA ILE A 67 2.34 4.99 9.32
C ILE A 67 2.64 5.94 8.17
N MET A 68 1.71 6.11 7.22
CA MET A 68 1.91 7.01 6.08
C MET A 68 2.10 8.46 6.50
N ARG A 69 1.25 8.97 7.39
CA ARG A 69 1.34 10.35 7.91
C ARG A 69 2.66 10.57 8.65
N LEU A 70 3.07 9.62 9.48
CA LEU A 70 4.33 9.72 10.21
C LEU A 70 5.52 9.71 9.25
N ALA A 71 5.54 8.78 8.30
CA ALA A 71 6.58 8.69 7.27
C ALA A 71 6.71 9.98 6.46
N GLU A 72 5.59 10.57 6.04
CA GLU A 72 5.56 11.84 5.32
C GLU A 72 6.10 12.99 6.17
N SER A 73 5.64 13.11 7.43
CA SER A 73 6.08 14.17 8.34
C SER A 73 7.60 14.15 8.59
N GLN A 74 8.17 12.95 8.65
CA GLN A 74 9.60 12.73 8.89
C GLN A 74 10.41 12.62 7.60
N LYS A 75 9.76 12.71 6.42
CA LYS A 75 10.38 12.55 5.11
C LYS A 75 11.18 11.25 4.96
N ILE A 76 10.65 10.16 5.51
CA ILE A 76 11.25 8.82 5.42
C ILE A 76 10.34 7.85 4.66
N PRO A 77 10.88 6.81 4.02
CA PRO A 77 10.06 5.76 3.40
C PRO A 77 9.23 5.00 4.45
N ALA A 78 7.91 4.89 4.23
CA ALA A 78 7.00 4.15 5.10
C ALA A 78 7.43 2.70 5.32
N SER A 79 8.04 2.05 4.32
CA SER A 79 8.56 0.69 4.47
C SER A 79 9.68 0.60 5.49
N GLN A 80 10.56 1.61 5.58
CA GLN A 80 11.65 1.62 6.56
C GLN A 80 11.12 1.86 7.98
N LEU A 81 10.13 2.76 8.11
CA LEU A 81 9.45 2.97 9.38
C LEU A 81 8.76 1.68 9.87
N ALA A 82 8.09 0.96 8.97
CA ALA A 82 7.51 -0.34 9.29
C ALA A 82 8.59 -1.38 9.66
N THR A 83 9.72 -1.43 8.94
CA THR A 83 10.85 -2.30 9.29
C THR A 83 11.37 -2.02 10.70
N LEU A 84 11.54 -0.75 11.08
CA LEU A 84 11.99 -0.37 12.43
C LEU A 84 11.00 -0.85 13.50
N ALA A 85 9.71 -0.60 13.30
CA ALA A 85 8.67 -1.00 14.24
C ALA A 85 8.63 -2.54 14.41
N LEU A 86 8.69 -3.29 13.31
CA LEU A 86 8.71 -4.75 13.33
C LEU A 86 9.98 -5.30 13.99
N ALA A 87 11.16 -4.74 13.69
CA ALA A 87 12.42 -5.17 14.30
C ALA A 87 12.42 -4.92 15.82
N ARG A 88 11.91 -3.76 16.25
CA ARG A 88 11.76 -3.45 17.67
C ARG A 88 10.80 -4.41 18.36
N PHE A 89 9.65 -4.68 17.76
CA PHE A 89 8.68 -5.64 18.28
C PHE A 89 9.29 -7.05 18.43
N LEU A 90 10.00 -7.55 17.40
CA LEU A 90 10.63 -8.86 17.46
C LEU A 90 11.68 -8.94 18.58
N ASN A 91 12.51 -7.90 18.71
CA ASN A 91 13.49 -7.83 19.79
C ASN A 91 12.83 -7.77 21.17
N GLU A 92 11.77 -6.99 21.34
CA GLU A 92 11.03 -6.92 22.61
C GLU A 92 10.34 -8.25 22.94
N TYR A 93 9.81 -8.96 21.95
CA TYR A 93 9.24 -10.31 22.13
C TYR A 93 10.31 -11.33 22.53
N GLU A 94 11.46 -11.36 21.86
CA GLU A 94 12.57 -12.27 22.18
C GLU A 94 13.10 -12.05 23.60
N ASN A 95 13.10 -10.80 24.08
CA ASN A 95 13.51 -10.46 25.44
C ASN A 95 12.38 -10.63 26.49
N GLY A 96 11.21 -11.16 26.10
CA GLY A 96 10.09 -11.42 26.99
C GLY A 96 9.36 -10.16 27.49
N ILE A 97 9.58 -9.01 26.85
CA ILE A 97 8.89 -7.75 27.19
C ILE A 97 7.45 -7.78 26.68
N ILE A 98 7.24 -8.39 25.50
CA ILE A 98 5.92 -8.55 24.90
C ILE A 98 5.47 -10.01 25.11
N ASP A 99 4.34 -10.20 25.78
CA ASP A 99 3.66 -11.48 25.81
C ASP A 99 2.51 -11.50 24.78
N LEU A 100 2.57 -12.44 23.84
CA LEU A 100 1.49 -12.65 22.88
C LEU A 100 0.27 -13.34 23.49
N GLY A 101 0.45 -14.04 24.63
CA GLY A 101 -0.61 -14.72 25.37
C GLY A 101 -1.78 -13.80 25.69
N GLU A 102 -1.49 -12.54 26.03
CA GLU A 102 -2.50 -11.52 26.35
C GLU A 102 -3.48 -11.23 25.20
N PHE A 103 -3.05 -11.46 23.96
CA PHE A 103 -3.84 -11.17 22.76
C PHE A 103 -4.38 -12.44 22.09
N LYS A 104 -3.98 -13.64 22.51
CA LYS A 104 -4.36 -14.89 21.86
C LYS A 104 -5.80 -15.28 22.19
N GLN A 105 -6.57 -15.57 21.15
CA GLN A 105 -7.84 -16.28 21.25
C GLN A 105 -7.81 -17.54 20.38
N PRO A 106 -8.52 -18.62 20.74
CA PRO A 106 -8.63 -19.80 19.87
C PRO A 106 -9.15 -19.41 18.49
N SER A 107 -8.50 -19.92 17.44
CA SER A 107 -8.96 -19.70 16.07
C SER A 107 -10.03 -20.71 15.68
N ARG A 108 -10.91 -20.28 14.76
CA ARG A 108 -11.86 -21.16 14.06
C ARG A 108 -11.32 -21.63 12.71
N SER A 109 -10.15 -21.15 12.31
CA SER A 109 -9.50 -21.53 11.05
C SER A 109 -8.88 -22.91 11.19
N PRO A 110 -9.01 -23.79 10.19
CA PRO A 110 -8.30 -25.07 10.18
C PRO A 110 -6.78 -24.92 10.03
N ARG A 111 -6.28 -23.70 9.70
CA ARG A 111 -4.87 -23.44 9.42
C ARG A 111 -4.06 -22.99 10.63
N TYR A 112 -4.72 -22.39 11.63
CA TYR A 112 -4.04 -21.75 12.75
C TYR A 112 -4.77 -22.11 14.04
N ASP A 113 -4.03 -22.34 15.12
CA ASP A 113 -4.64 -22.64 16.42
C ASP A 113 -5.15 -21.36 17.13
N TRP A 114 -4.52 -20.22 16.85
CA TRP A 114 -4.75 -18.96 17.55
C TRP A 114 -4.94 -17.78 16.58
N ASN A 115 -5.81 -16.85 16.96
CA ASN A 115 -5.91 -15.51 16.38
C ASN A 115 -5.45 -14.48 17.42
N LEU A 116 -5.00 -13.31 16.94
CA LEU A 116 -4.74 -12.17 17.81
C LEU A 116 -5.97 -11.25 17.86
N VAL A 117 -6.40 -10.89 19.07
CA VAL A 117 -7.42 -9.86 19.32
C VAL A 117 -6.71 -8.61 19.78
N PHE A 118 -6.92 -7.51 19.06
CA PHE A 118 -6.32 -6.24 19.42
C PHE A 118 -7.30 -5.42 20.26
N PRO A 119 -6.89 -4.92 21.44
CA PRO A 119 -7.72 -4.02 22.23
C PRO A 119 -7.87 -2.68 21.49
N GLU A 120 -8.98 -1.97 21.75
CA GLU A 120 -9.27 -0.69 21.09
C GLU A 120 -8.26 0.41 21.44
N SER A 121 -7.59 0.29 22.59
CA SER A 121 -6.48 1.15 22.97
C SER A 121 -5.27 1.01 22.04
N LEU A 122 -5.06 -0.17 21.45
CA LEU A 122 -3.94 -0.46 20.54
C LEU A 122 -4.35 -0.24 19.08
N VAL A 123 -5.54 -0.71 18.70
CA VAL A 123 -6.07 -0.60 17.34
C VAL A 123 -7.49 -0.06 17.40
N PRO A 124 -7.68 1.26 17.20
CA PRO A 124 -9.01 1.84 17.18
C PRO A 124 -9.84 1.22 16.06
N LYS A 125 -11.05 0.77 16.39
CA LYS A 125 -12.01 0.32 15.38
C LYS A 125 -12.53 1.54 14.64
N THR A 126 -12.34 1.60 13.33
CA THR A 126 -13.01 2.60 12.49
C THR A 126 -14.51 2.34 12.56
N LYS A 127 -15.28 3.30 13.09
CA LYS A 127 -16.75 3.26 13.05
C LYS A 127 -17.17 3.25 11.58
N THR A 128 -17.51 2.08 11.04
CA THR A 128 -18.17 1.99 9.74
C THR A 128 -19.46 2.78 9.83
N ARG A 129 -19.59 3.83 8.99
CA ARG A 129 -20.85 4.55 8.83
C ARG A 129 -21.86 3.54 8.29
N LYS A 130 -22.68 2.98 9.18
CA LYS A 130 -23.84 2.20 8.81
C LYS A 130 -24.80 3.22 8.17
N ASN A 131 -24.91 3.21 6.84
CA ASN A 131 -25.98 3.92 6.15
C ASN A 131 -27.31 3.32 6.63
N SER A 132 -27.91 3.93 7.65
CA SER A 132 -29.32 3.75 7.95
C SER A 132 -30.08 4.38 6.78
N GLY A 133 -30.53 3.53 5.86
CA GLY A 133 -31.55 3.90 4.90
C GLY A 133 -32.81 4.27 5.67
N ASP A 134 -33.02 5.57 5.81
CA ASP A 134 -34.30 6.16 6.17
C ASP A 134 -35.22 5.98 4.97
N SER A 135 -35.89 4.83 4.91
CA SER A 135 -37.03 4.62 4.03
C SER A 135 -38.27 5.24 4.68
N SER A 136 -38.29 6.57 4.72
CA SER A 136 -39.52 7.34 4.86
C SER A 136 -40.15 7.52 3.49
N LYS A 137 -41.16 6.71 3.18
CA LYS A 137 -42.39 7.08 2.44
C LYS A 137 -43.34 5.91 2.31
#